data_AF-A0AAX3SBJ0-F1
#
_entry.id   AF-A0AAX3SBJ0-F1
#
_cell.length_a   1.000
_cell.length_b   1.000
_cell.length_c   1.000
_cell.angle_alpha   90.00
_cell.angle_beta   90.00
_cell.angle_gamma   90.00
#
_symmetry.space_group_name_H-M   'P 1'
#
loop_
_entity.id
_entity.type
_entity.pdbx_description
1 polymer ?
#
loop_
_entity_poly.entity_id
_entity_poly.type
_entity_poly.pdbx_seq_one_letter_code
_entity_poly.pdbx_strand_id
1 'polypeptide(L)'
;MTFAYQRRHRWVAALFYMSVAEGRSMNARAQDVLAFWFHELTPAQWFKKDPKMDQQIVERFSDVMSKAAVCECFEWRRSPRGRLAEVIVLDQFSRNIYRDDARSFACDSLALALAQEAVASGADQSLSAVERSFLYMPYMHSESAVIHSVALQLFNQPGLESNLEFEKRHKAIIDRFGRYPHRNAVLGRTSTPEEVEFLKQPGSSF
;
A
#
# COMPACT_ATOMS: atom_id res chain seq x y z
N MET A 1 13.50 32.34 -42.72
CA MET A 1 13.50 32.11 -41.26
C MET A 1 12.28 32.83 -40.69
N THR A 2 11.22 32.09 -40.29
CA THR A 2 10.09 32.48 -39.39
C THR A 2 8.73 31.86 -39.80
N PHE A 3 8.64 30.53 -39.90
CA PHE A 3 7.32 29.84 -39.85
C PHE A 3 7.30 28.52 -39.07
N ALA A 4 8.48 28.00 -38.67
CA ALA A 4 8.59 26.75 -37.92
C ALA A 4 8.52 26.93 -36.38
N TYR A 5 8.56 28.17 -35.86
CA TYR A 5 8.63 28.42 -34.42
C TYR A 5 7.25 28.50 -33.74
N GLN A 6 6.18 28.84 -34.46
CA GLN A 6 4.84 29.02 -33.88
C GLN A 6 3.98 27.75 -33.79
N ARG A 7 4.45 26.58 -34.27
CA ARG A 7 3.69 25.31 -34.18
C ARG A 7 4.08 24.39 -33.02
N ARG A 8 5.16 24.68 -32.27
CA ARG A 8 5.55 23.87 -31.08
C ARG A 8 4.81 24.23 -29.80
N HIS A 9 4.14 25.38 -29.73
CA HIS A 9 3.46 25.83 -28.51
C HIS A 9 1.99 25.40 -28.37
N ARG A 10 1.34 24.88 -29.43
CA ARG A 10 -0.07 24.44 -29.37
C ARG A 10 -0.25 22.99 -28.88
N TRP A 11 0.77 22.14 -29.02
CA TRP A 11 0.70 20.74 -28.56
C TRP A 11 0.95 20.60 -27.05
N VAL A 12 1.85 21.42 -26.50
CA VAL A 12 2.12 21.42 -25.05
C VAL A 12 0.91 21.92 -24.25
N ALA A 13 0.18 22.92 -24.77
CA ALA A 13 -1.01 23.45 -24.10
C ALA A 13 -2.23 22.51 -24.16
N ALA A 14 -2.41 21.75 -25.25
CA ALA A 14 -3.50 20.77 -25.37
C ALA A 14 -3.26 19.53 -24.48
N LEU A 15 -2.02 19.04 -24.41
CA LEU A 15 -1.62 18.00 -23.45
C LEU A 15 -1.78 18.48 -22.00
N PHE A 16 -1.47 19.75 -21.73
CA PHE A 16 -1.67 20.35 -20.41
C PHE A 16 -3.15 20.48 -20.03
N TYR A 17 -4.04 20.86 -20.96
CA TYR A 17 -5.47 21.00 -20.68
C TYR A 17 -6.20 19.66 -20.51
N MET A 18 -5.83 18.63 -21.30
CA MET A 18 -6.32 17.26 -21.09
C MET A 18 -5.78 16.68 -19.77
N SER A 19 -4.50 16.92 -19.45
CA SER A 19 -3.87 16.57 -18.17
C SER A 19 -4.50 17.26 -16.95
N VAL A 20 -5.03 18.49 -17.08
CA VAL A 20 -5.67 19.19 -15.96
C VAL A 20 -7.08 18.64 -15.65
N ALA A 21 -7.84 18.22 -16.66
CA ALA A 21 -9.14 17.58 -16.46
C ALA A 21 -8.99 16.15 -15.91
N GLU A 22 -8.05 15.38 -16.45
CA GLU A 22 -7.68 14.05 -15.92
C GLU A 22 -7.05 14.17 -14.53
N GLY A 23 -6.21 15.17 -14.26
CA GLY A 23 -5.58 15.41 -12.96
C GLY A 23 -6.55 15.85 -11.86
N ARG A 24 -7.62 16.60 -12.22
CA ARG A 24 -8.74 16.88 -11.29
C ARG A 24 -9.54 15.61 -10.98
N SER A 25 -9.76 14.76 -11.98
CA SER A 25 -10.40 13.44 -11.79
C SER A 25 -9.53 12.50 -10.95
N MET A 26 -8.20 12.50 -11.17
CA MET A 26 -7.26 11.63 -10.48
C MET A 26 -7.12 12.00 -9.00
N ASN A 27 -7.10 13.29 -8.64
CA ASN A 27 -7.08 13.71 -7.23
C ASN A 27 -8.40 13.34 -6.50
N ALA A 28 -9.54 13.43 -7.20
CA ALA A 28 -10.82 12.94 -6.66
C ALA A 28 -10.76 11.44 -6.35
N ARG A 29 -10.11 10.63 -7.19
CA ARG A 29 -9.92 9.19 -6.94
C ARG A 29 -9.06 8.88 -5.71
N ALA A 30 -8.03 9.68 -5.42
CA ALA A 30 -7.26 9.54 -4.18
C ALA A 30 -8.13 9.80 -2.94
N GLN A 31 -9.00 10.82 -3.01
CA GLN A 31 -9.92 11.16 -1.94
C GLN A 31 -10.98 10.07 -1.75
N ASP A 32 -11.50 9.48 -2.83
CA ASP A 32 -12.43 8.35 -2.77
C ASP A 32 -11.82 7.15 -2.02
N VAL A 33 -10.55 6.83 -2.28
CA VAL A 33 -9.82 5.74 -1.58
C VAL A 33 -9.78 6.02 -0.09
N LEU A 34 -9.36 7.22 0.31
CA LEU A 34 -9.24 7.59 1.73
C LEU A 34 -10.60 7.68 2.41
N ALA A 35 -11.61 8.21 1.72
CA ALA A 35 -12.97 8.32 2.24
C ALA A 35 -13.57 6.94 2.48
N PHE A 36 -13.44 6.04 1.49
CA PHE A 36 -13.84 4.65 1.67
C PHE A 36 -13.13 4.02 2.85
N TRP A 37 -11.80 4.09 2.89
CA TRP A 37 -11.01 3.40 3.90
C TRP A 37 -11.23 3.94 5.31
N PHE A 38 -11.22 5.26 5.50
CA PHE A 38 -11.23 5.86 6.84
C PHE A 38 -12.60 6.36 7.32
N HIS A 39 -13.59 6.49 6.44
CA HIS A 39 -14.91 7.04 6.79
C HIS A 39 -16.07 6.08 6.53
N GLU A 40 -15.98 5.22 5.51
CA GLU A 40 -17.02 4.22 5.24
C GLU A 40 -16.77 2.90 5.97
N LEU A 41 -15.51 2.52 6.19
CA LEU A 41 -15.16 1.32 6.94
C LEU A 41 -14.97 1.60 8.43
N THR A 42 -15.31 0.61 9.24
CA THR A 42 -14.97 0.57 10.67
C THR A 42 -13.56 0.00 10.88
N PRO A 43 -12.88 0.31 12.00
CA PRO A 43 -11.54 -0.23 12.28
C PRO A 43 -11.44 -1.77 12.24
N ALA A 44 -12.52 -2.46 12.62
CA ALA A 44 -12.57 -3.92 12.55
C ALA A 44 -12.60 -4.45 11.11
N GLN A 45 -13.17 -3.70 10.17
CA GLN A 45 -13.28 -4.10 8.77
C GLN A 45 -11.93 -4.06 8.04
N TRP A 46 -10.99 -3.20 8.44
CA TRP A 46 -9.66 -3.14 7.81
C TRP A 46 -8.91 -4.47 7.83
N PHE A 47 -9.09 -5.25 8.90
CA PHE A 47 -8.32 -6.48 9.14
C PHE A 47 -9.18 -7.76 9.05
N LYS A 48 -10.48 -7.63 8.82
CA LYS A 48 -11.39 -8.78 8.75
C LYS A 48 -11.54 -9.24 7.29
N LYS A 49 -11.38 -10.55 7.06
CA LYS A 49 -11.79 -11.19 5.79
C LYS A 49 -13.31 -11.09 5.66
N ASP A 50 -13.77 -10.31 4.69
CA ASP A 50 -15.19 -10.11 4.39
C ASP A 50 -15.40 -10.09 2.86
N PRO A 51 -15.95 -11.17 2.27
CA PRO A 51 -16.16 -11.27 0.83
C PRO A 51 -17.05 -10.15 0.25
N LYS A 52 -17.97 -9.58 1.04
CA LYS A 52 -18.81 -8.47 0.56
C LYS A 52 -18.01 -7.19 0.43
N MET A 53 -17.15 -6.92 1.40
CA MET A 53 -16.23 -5.78 1.36
C MET A 53 -15.21 -5.95 0.23
N ASP A 54 -14.67 -7.15 0.05
CA ASP A 54 -13.76 -7.45 -1.06
C ASP A 54 -14.43 -7.14 -2.41
N GLN A 55 -15.67 -7.56 -2.60
CA GLN A 55 -16.43 -7.28 -3.82
C GLN A 55 -16.64 -5.76 -4.03
N GLN A 56 -16.94 -5.01 -2.96
CA GLN A 56 -17.02 -3.54 -3.05
C GLN A 56 -15.69 -2.90 -3.48
N ILE A 57 -14.57 -3.40 -2.96
CA ILE A 57 -13.24 -2.89 -3.33
C ILE A 57 -12.95 -3.22 -4.79
N VAL A 58 -13.25 -4.44 -5.24
CA VAL A 58 -13.11 -4.86 -6.64
C VAL A 58 -13.92 -3.95 -7.56
N GLU A 59 -15.20 -3.75 -7.29
CA GLU A 59 -16.10 -2.95 -8.13
C GLU A 59 -15.67 -1.48 -8.20
N ARG A 60 -15.26 -0.90 -7.07
CA ARG A 60 -14.98 0.54 -6.99
C ARG A 60 -13.56 0.90 -7.39
N PHE A 61 -12.58 0.02 -7.19
CA PHE A 61 -11.16 0.40 -7.20
C PHE A 61 -10.25 -0.45 -8.08
N SER A 62 -10.75 -1.48 -8.79
CA SER A 62 -9.89 -2.30 -9.69
C SER A 62 -9.18 -1.50 -10.79
N ASP A 63 -9.84 -0.47 -11.35
CA ASP A 63 -9.21 0.44 -12.33
C ASP A 63 -8.03 1.20 -11.70
N VAL A 64 -8.23 1.75 -10.50
CA VAL A 64 -7.19 2.49 -9.78
C VAL A 64 -6.06 1.56 -9.35
N MET A 65 -6.36 0.33 -8.92
CA MET A 65 -5.36 -0.68 -8.61
C MET A 65 -4.47 -0.98 -9.83
N SER A 66 -5.09 -1.15 -11.00
CA SER A 66 -4.37 -1.43 -12.24
C SER A 66 -3.43 -0.28 -12.63
N LYS A 67 -3.89 0.98 -12.48
CA LYS A 67 -3.10 2.19 -12.74
C LYS A 67 -1.97 2.40 -11.73
N ALA A 68 -2.26 2.21 -10.44
CA ALA A 68 -1.27 2.35 -9.38
C ALA A 68 -0.13 1.33 -9.53
N ALA A 69 -0.46 0.08 -9.90
CA ALA A 69 0.52 -0.99 -10.10
C ALA A 69 1.55 -0.68 -11.20
N VAL A 70 1.21 0.20 -12.15
CA VAL A 70 2.10 0.67 -13.23
C VAL A 70 2.54 2.12 -13.06
N CYS A 71 2.42 2.68 -11.84
CA CYS A 71 2.84 4.03 -11.47
C CYS A 71 2.13 5.19 -12.18
N GLU A 72 0.95 4.99 -12.77
CA GLU A 72 0.16 6.07 -13.38
C GLU A 72 -0.44 7.04 -12.35
N CYS A 73 -0.46 6.68 -11.07
CA CYS A 73 -0.91 7.54 -9.96
C CYS A 73 0.17 8.51 -9.44
N PHE A 74 1.29 8.69 -10.14
CA PHE A 74 2.44 9.48 -9.67
C PHE A 74 2.10 10.92 -9.23
N GLU A 75 1.05 11.53 -9.79
CA GLU A 75 0.60 12.87 -9.39
C GLU A 75 0.09 12.94 -7.94
N TRP A 76 -0.41 11.84 -7.38
CA TRP A 76 -0.87 11.76 -5.98
C TRP A 76 0.26 12.03 -4.99
N ARG A 77 1.49 11.71 -5.39
CA ARG A 77 2.69 11.82 -4.56
C ARG A 77 3.07 13.26 -4.21
N ARG A 78 2.37 14.26 -4.78
CA ARG A 78 2.52 15.69 -4.46
C ARG A 78 1.98 16.07 -3.08
N SER A 79 1.18 15.22 -2.43
CA SER A 79 0.65 15.49 -1.09
C SER A 79 0.79 14.27 -0.17
N PRO A 80 0.89 14.47 1.16
CA PRO A 80 0.93 13.38 2.13
C PRO A 80 -0.25 12.40 2.01
N ARG A 81 -1.47 12.92 1.92
CA ARG A 81 -2.68 12.10 1.78
C ARG A 81 -2.74 11.36 0.44
N GLY A 82 -2.28 11.98 -0.64
CA GLY A 82 -2.19 11.29 -1.93
C GLY A 82 -1.18 10.14 -1.93
N ARG A 83 -0.02 10.31 -1.27
CA ARG A 83 0.94 9.22 -1.03
C ARG A 83 0.31 8.07 -0.24
N LEU A 84 -0.41 8.40 0.84
CA LEU A 84 -1.11 7.41 1.64
C LEU A 84 -2.17 6.65 0.83
N ALA A 85 -2.94 7.35 -0.02
CA ALA A 85 -3.95 6.71 -0.86
C ALA A 85 -3.31 5.69 -1.83
N GLU A 86 -2.19 6.05 -2.46
CA GLU A 86 -1.45 5.14 -3.34
C GLU A 86 -0.93 3.92 -2.57
N VAL A 87 -0.37 4.11 -1.37
CA VAL A 87 0.08 3.02 -0.50
C VAL A 87 -1.08 2.09 -0.11
N ILE A 88 -2.24 2.63 0.29
CA ILE A 88 -3.43 1.82 0.63
C ILE A 88 -3.88 0.97 -0.56
N VAL A 89 -3.89 1.53 -1.78
CA VAL A 89 -4.27 0.77 -2.97
C VAL A 89 -3.29 -0.39 -3.20
N LEU A 90 -1.99 -0.10 -3.21
CA LEU A 90 -0.95 -1.09 -3.53
C LEU A 90 -0.78 -2.16 -2.45
N ASP A 91 -0.99 -1.81 -1.19
CA ASP A 91 -0.72 -2.68 -0.04
C ASP A 91 -2.00 -3.34 0.51
N GLN A 92 -3.06 -2.59 0.73
CA GLN A 92 -4.30 -3.09 1.33
C GLN A 92 -5.27 -3.61 0.27
N PHE A 93 -5.65 -2.78 -0.71
CA PHE A 93 -6.64 -3.19 -1.72
C PHE A 93 -6.15 -4.36 -2.56
N SER A 94 -4.86 -4.45 -2.86
CA SER A 94 -4.29 -5.62 -3.55
C SER A 94 -4.62 -6.95 -2.84
N ARG A 95 -4.63 -6.96 -1.50
CA ARG A 95 -4.94 -8.15 -0.66
C ARG A 95 -6.43 -8.48 -0.63
N ASN A 96 -7.30 -7.48 -0.80
CA ASN A 96 -8.74 -7.68 -0.95
C ASN A 96 -9.12 -8.13 -2.37
N ILE A 97 -8.56 -7.48 -3.40
CA ILE A 97 -8.87 -7.71 -4.82
C ILE A 97 -8.34 -9.06 -5.29
N TYR A 98 -7.11 -9.41 -4.90
CA TYR A 98 -6.42 -10.64 -5.33
C TYR A 98 -6.31 -11.65 -4.19
N ARG A 99 -7.37 -11.77 -3.38
CA ARG A 99 -7.36 -12.66 -2.23
C ARG A 99 -7.03 -14.10 -2.65
N ASP A 100 -6.19 -14.75 -1.85
CA ASP A 100 -5.75 -16.13 -2.07
C ASP A 100 -4.98 -16.32 -3.41
N ASP A 101 -4.45 -15.23 -4.00
CA ASP A 101 -3.69 -15.20 -5.26
C ASP A 101 -2.34 -14.47 -5.09
N ALA A 102 -1.31 -14.89 -5.81
CA ALA A 102 0.05 -14.33 -5.73
C ALA A 102 0.09 -12.82 -6.02
N ARG A 103 -0.84 -12.32 -6.83
CA ARG A 103 -0.98 -10.90 -7.19
C ARG A 103 -1.25 -10.01 -5.97
N SER A 104 -1.75 -10.56 -4.86
CA SER A 104 -1.93 -9.81 -3.61
C SER A 104 -0.61 -9.24 -3.07
N PHE A 105 0.53 -9.86 -3.38
CA PHE A 105 1.86 -9.42 -2.91
C PHE A 105 2.72 -8.78 -4.02
N ALA A 106 2.23 -8.76 -5.26
CA ALA A 106 3.02 -8.32 -6.41
C ALA A 106 3.47 -6.86 -6.33
N CYS A 107 2.74 -6.04 -5.57
CA CYS A 107 3.01 -4.61 -5.40
C CYS A 107 3.73 -4.27 -4.09
N ASP A 108 4.06 -5.25 -3.23
CA ASP A 108 4.64 -5.00 -1.90
C ASP A 108 5.94 -4.17 -1.98
N SER A 109 6.81 -4.46 -2.95
CA SER A 109 8.07 -3.72 -3.14
C SER A 109 7.84 -2.25 -3.56
N LEU A 110 6.84 -2.00 -4.41
CA LEU A 110 6.49 -0.64 -4.83
C LEU A 110 5.84 0.13 -3.68
N ALA A 111 4.91 -0.49 -2.96
CA ALA A 111 4.28 0.11 -1.78
C ALA A 111 5.33 0.49 -0.71
N LEU A 112 6.30 -0.41 -0.46
CA LEU A 112 7.41 -0.14 0.46
C LEU A 112 8.27 1.03 0.01
N ALA A 113 8.69 1.06 -1.26
CA ALA A 113 9.50 2.16 -1.78
C ALA A 113 8.76 3.52 -1.65
N LEU A 114 7.46 3.56 -1.93
CA LEU A 114 6.65 4.77 -1.80
C LEU A 114 6.46 5.21 -0.35
N ALA A 115 6.29 4.26 0.57
CA ALA A 115 6.24 4.53 2.00
C ALA A 115 7.59 5.08 2.51
N GLN A 116 8.71 4.52 2.07
CA GLN A 116 10.05 5.02 2.37
C GLN A 116 10.26 6.45 1.89
N GLU A 117 9.84 6.78 0.67
CA GLU A 117 9.91 8.15 0.15
C GLU A 117 9.00 9.12 0.94
N ALA A 118 7.83 8.66 1.41
CA ALA A 118 6.95 9.47 2.25
C ALA A 118 7.59 9.79 3.61
N VAL A 119 8.23 8.81 4.23
CA VAL A 119 8.97 8.99 5.50
C VAL A 119 10.22 9.85 5.31
N ALA A 120 11.00 9.60 4.26
CA ALA A 120 12.24 10.34 3.98
C ALA A 120 11.98 11.84 3.73
N SER A 121 10.82 12.17 3.15
CA SER A 121 10.39 13.57 2.93
C SER A 121 9.65 14.18 4.12
N GLY A 122 9.42 13.43 5.21
CA GLY A 122 8.65 13.87 6.38
C GLY A 122 7.15 14.06 6.12
N ALA A 123 6.62 13.53 5.01
CA ALA A 123 5.21 13.67 4.65
C ALA A 123 4.28 12.99 5.67
N ASP A 124 4.75 11.89 6.26
CA ASP A 124 4.09 11.12 7.32
C ASP A 124 3.73 11.97 8.56
N GLN A 125 4.55 12.97 8.89
CA GLN A 125 4.36 13.81 10.08
C GLN A 125 3.06 14.61 10.07
N SER A 126 2.53 14.90 8.89
CA SER A 126 1.25 15.62 8.70
C SER A 126 0.01 14.73 8.79
N LEU A 127 0.19 13.41 8.84
CA LEU A 127 -0.89 12.43 8.92
C LEU A 127 -1.27 12.16 10.38
N SER A 128 -2.53 11.80 10.61
CA SER A 128 -2.97 11.29 11.93
C SER A 128 -2.27 9.97 12.29
N ALA A 129 -2.28 9.57 13.57
CA ALA A 129 -1.67 8.30 13.98
C ALA A 129 -2.27 7.10 13.23
N VAL A 130 -3.59 7.06 13.08
CA VAL A 130 -4.28 6.00 12.32
C VAL A 130 -3.80 5.95 10.87
N GLU A 131 -3.71 7.10 10.20
CA GLU A 131 -3.23 7.18 8.82
C GLU A 131 -1.75 6.80 8.68
N ARG A 132 -0.89 7.23 9.61
CA ARG A 132 0.53 6.81 9.64
C ARG A 132 0.66 5.30 9.78
N SER A 133 -0.21 4.66 10.57
CA SER A 133 -0.16 3.20 10.73
C SER A 133 -0.30 2.48 9.39
N PHE A 134 -1.20 2.94 8.50
CA PHE A 134 -1.36 2.40 7.15
C PHE A 134 -0.24 2.81 6.19
N LEU A 135 0.34 4.00 6.34
CA LEU A 135 1.53 4.38 5.58
C LEU A 135 2.71 3.46 5.91
N TYR A 136 2.80 2.94 7.14
CA TYR A 136 3.88 2.07 7.59
C TYR A 136 3.63 0.57 7.36
N MET A 137 2.40 0.15 7.04
CA MET A 137 2.07 -1.27 6.78
C MET A 137 3.00 -1.95 5.76
N PRO A 138 3.44 -1.30 4.65
CA PRO A 138 4.39 -1.92 3.73
C PRO A 138 5.72 -2.33 4.38
N TYR A 139 6.17 -1.62 5.43
CA TYR A 139 7.35 -2.03 6.20
C TYR A 139 7.10 -3.34 6.95
N MET A 140 5.94 -3.44 7.62
CA MET A 140 5.50 -4.65 8.32
C MET A 140 5.28 -5.82 7.36
N HIS A 141 4.88 -5.57 6.12
CA HIS A 141 4.65 -6.61 5.12
C HIS A 141 5.91 -7.10 4.37
N SER A 142 7.05 -6.45 4.56
CA SER A 142 8.31 -6.80 3.90
C SER A 142 8.91 -8.11 4.42
N GLU A 143 9.36 -9.00 3.53
CA GLU A 143 10.16 -10.18 3.92
C GLU A 143 11.65 -9.80 4.07
N SER A 144 11.96 -8.81 4.93
CA SER A 144 13.34 -8.34 5.15
C SER A 144 13.58 -7.91 6.60
N ALA A 145 14.54 -8.56 7.27
CA ALA A 145 14.90 -8.26 8.66
C ALA A 145 15.37 -6.80 8.85
N VAL A 146 16.08 -6.24 7.85
CA VAL A 146 16.54 -4.84 7.89
C VAL A 146 15.35 -3.88 7.90
N ILE A 147 14.32 -4.17 7.11
CA ILE A 147 13.12 -3.35 7.03
C ILE A 147 12.33 -3.40 8.34
N HIS A 148 12.21 -4.58 8.96
CA HIS A 148 11.59 -4.71 10.28
C HIS A 148 12.33 -3.95 11.39
N SER A 149 13.67 -3.86 11.33
CA SER A 149 14.41 -3.00 12.27
C SER A 149 14.04 -1.52 12.15
N VAL A 150 13.76 -1.04 10.93
CA VAL A 150 13.26 0.33 10.71
C VAL A 150 11.79 0.45 11.12
N ALA A 151 10.96 -0.53 10.78
CA ALA A 151 9.54 -0.58 11.12
C ALA A 151 9.31 -0.44 12.63
N LEU A 152 10.09 -1.15 13.45
CA LEU A 152 10.03 -1.03 14.91
C LEU A 152 10.20 0.42 15.40
N GLN A 153 11.09 1.19 14.77
CA GLN A 153 11.29 2.59 15.12
C GLN A 153 10.09 3.44 14.68
N LEU A 154 9.57 3.21 13.48
CA LEU A 154 8.42 3.94 12.94
C LEU A 154 7.14 3.69 13.73
N PHE A 155 6.86 2.46 14.15
CA PHE A 155 5.69 2.13 14.95
C PHE A 155 5.82 2.50 16.43
N ASN A 156 7.03 2.77 16.93
CA ASN A 156 7.25 3.17 18.32
C ASN A 156 6.97 4.67 18.52
N GLN A 157 5.72 5.07 18.31
CA GLN A 157 5.23 6.44 18.44
C GLN A 157 3.89 6.45 19.19
N PRO A 158 3.53 7.56 19.86
CA PRO A 158 2.24 7.68 20.53
C PRO A 158 1.05 7.44 19.59
N GLY A 159 0.11 6.60 20.03
CA GLY A 159 -1.09 6.23 19.26
C GLY A 159 -0.89 5.07 18.27
N LEU A 160 0.30 4.46 18.23
CA LEU A 160 0.63 3.28 17.42
C LEU A 160 0.97 2.05 18.26
N GLU A 161 0.70 2.07 19.57
CA GLU A 161 1.13 1.03 20.51
C GLU A 161 0.60 -0.36 20.11
N SER A 162 -0.65 -0.44 19.65
CA SER A 162 -1.20 -1.71 19.15
C SER A 162 -0.49 -2.19 17.89
N ASN A 163 -0.21 -1.29 16.93
CA ASN A 163 0.53 -1.62 15.71
C ASN A 163 1.97 -2.06 16.02
N LEU A 164 2.62 -1.45 17.01
CA LEU A 164 3.96 -1.85 17.46
C LEU A 164 3.97 -3.29 17.98
N GLU A 165 2.93 -3.71 18.71
CA GLU A 165 2.82 -5.10 19.16
C GLU A 165 2.64 -6.08 18.00
N PHE A 166 1.91 -5.70 16.95
CA PHE A 166 1.84 -6.50 15.73
C PHE A 166 3.18 -6.54 14.98
N GLU A 167 3.87 -5.40 14.88
CA GLU A 167 5.20 -5.30 14.26
C GLU A 167 6.20 -6.23 14.93
N LYS A 168 6.25 -6.26 16.26
CA LYS A 168 7.12 -7.19 17.01
C LYS A 168 6.85 -8.66 16.65
N ARG A 169 5.59 -9.04 16.46
CA ARG A 169 5.22 -10.41 16.08
C ARG A 169 5.61 -10.72 14.63
N HIS A 170 5.40 -9.79 13.71
CA HIS A 170 5.82 -9.92 12.31
C HIS A 170 7.35 -10.06 12.22
N LYS A 171 8.09 -9.20 12.91
CA LYS A 171 9.55 -9.27 13.00
C LYS A 171 10.01 -10.63 13.53
N ALA A 172 9.36 -11.18 14.57
CA ALA A 172 9.74 -12.49 15.10
C ALA A 172 9.61 -13.63 14.06
N ILE A 173 8.62 -13.55 13.17
CA ILE A 173 8.48 -14.50 12.05
C ILE A 173 9.63 -14.32 11.06
N ILE A 174 9.93 -13.07 10.68
CA ILE A 174 11.01 -12.79 9.73
C ILE A 174 12.38 -13.12 10.30
N ASP A 175 12.64 -12.88 11.58
CA ASP A 175 13.89 -13.26 12.24
C ASP A 175 14.07 -14.79 12.25
N ARG A 176 12.98 -15.55 12.38
CA ARG A 176 13.00 -17.01 12.43
C ARG A 176 13.13 -17.65 11.05
N PHE A 177 12.37 -17.18 10.06
CA PHE A 177 12.22 -17.84 8.76
C PHE A 177 12.81 -17.07 7.58
N GLY A 178 13.14 -15.79 7.76
CA GLY A 178 13.55 -14.88 6.68
C GLY A 178 12.45 -14.49 5.71
N ARG A 179 11.22 -15.00 5.91
CA ARG A 179 10.05 -14.82 5.04
C ARG A 179 8.76 -15.14 5.82
N TYR A 180 7.60 -14.92 5.21
CA TYR A 180 6.29 -15.29 5.76
C TYR A 180 5.85 -16.68 5.29
N PRO A 181 5.87 -17.72 6.14
CA PRO A 181 5.53 -19.08 5.70
C PRO A 181 4.09 -19.23 5.18
N HIS A 182 3.15 -18.43 5.68
CA HIS A 182 1.76 -18.49 5.23
C HIS A 182 1.58 -18.05 3.77
N ARG A 183 2.57 -17.34 3.19
CA ARG A 183 2.56 -16.96 1.77
C ARG A 183 3.12 -18.06 0.86
N ASN A 184 3.69 -19.14 1.40
CA ASN A 184 4.40 -20.14 0.61
C ASN A 184 3.51 -20.80 -0.44
N ALA A 185 2.32 -21.27 -0.07
CA ALA A 185 1.43 -21.95 -0.99
C ALA A 185 1.01 -21.05 -2.17
N VAL A 186 0.57 -19.83 -1.87
CA VAL A 186 0.10 -18.87 -2.87
C VAL A 186 1.24 -18.34 -3.76
N LEU A 187 2.47 -18.28 -3.26
CA LEU A 187 3.67 -17.91 -4.02
C LEU A 187 4.38 -19.11 -4.68
N GLY A 188 3.82 -20.33 -4.59
CA GLY A 188 4.43 -21.54 -5.17
C GLY A 188 5.75 -21.97 -4.53
N ARG A 189 6.01 -21.57 -3.27
CA ARG A 189 7.21 -21.95 -2.52
C ARG A 189 6.98 -23.25 -1.75
N THR A 190 7.99 -24.11 -1.69
CA THR A 190 7.97 -25.28 -0.80
C THR A 190 8.25 -24.84 0.64
N SER A 191 7.36 -25.23 1.57
CA SER A 191 7.56 -25.03 3.01
C SER A 191 8.55 -26.05 3.58
N THR A 192 9.41 -25.60 4.50
CA THR A 192 10.26 -26.50 5.30
C THR A 192 9.42 -27.26 6.34
N PRO A 193 9.93 -28.38 6.91
CA PRO A 193 9.22 -29.06 8.00
C PRO A 193 8.92 -28.16 9.20
N GLU A 194 9.83 -27.23 9.53
CA GLU A 194 9.64 -26.28 10.61
C GLU A 194 8.53 -25.26 10.30
N GLU A 195 8.51 -24.75 9.06
CA GLU A 195 7.45 -23.85 8.59
C GLU A 195 6.08 -24.55 8.62
N VAL A 196 6.01 -25.81 8.22
CA VAL A 196 4.76 -26.61 8.27
C VAL A 196 4.25 -26.76 9.71
N GLU A 197 5.13 -26.99 10.68
CA GLU A 197 4.71 -27.08 12.09
C GLU A 197 4.30 -25.72 12.65
N PHE A 198 5.02 -24.65 12.30
CA PHE A 198 4.68 -23.30 12.68
C PHE A 198 3.29 -22.88 12.19
N LEU A 199 2.92 -23.24 10.95
CA LEU A 199 1.61 -22.91 10.36
C LEU A 199 0.41 -23.56 11.09
N LYS A 200 0.64 -24.52 11.99
CA LYS A 200 -0.43 -25.11 12.83
C LYS A 200 -0.70 -24.30 14.10
N GLN A 201 0.17 -23.36 14.44
CA GLN A 201 0.11 -22.59 15.68
C GLN A 201 -0.75 -21.33 15.52
N PRO A 202 -1.39 -20.83 16.60
CA PRO A 202 -2.03 -19.51 16.59
C PRO A 202 -1.02 -18.40 16.26
N GLY A 203 -1.45 -17.39 15.50
CA GLY A 203 -0.58 -16.26 15.11
C GLY A 203 0.46 -16.59 14.04
N SER A 204 0.33 -17.72 13.35
CA SER A 204 1.18 -18.10 12.22
C SER A 204 0.84 -17.38 10.90
N SER A 205 -0.28 -16.67 10.89
CA SER A 205 -0.74 -15.78 9.83
C SER A 205 -1.36 -14.52 10.43
N PHE A 206 -1.32 -13.43 9.67
CA PHE A 206 -1.96 -12.15 9.98
C PHE A 206 -2.94 -11.77 8.88
#